data_AF-R1HSI4-F1
#
_entry.id   AF-R1HSI4-F1
#
_cell.length_a   1.000
_cell.length_b   1.000
_cell.length_c   1.000
_cell.angle_alpha   90.00
_cell.angle_beta   90.00
_cell.angle_gamma   90.00
#
_symmetry.space_group_name_H-M   'P 1'
#
loop_
_entity.id
_entity.type
_entity.pdbx_description
1 polymer ?
#
loop_
_entity_poly.entity_id
_entity_poly.type
_entity_poly.pdbx_seq_one_letter_code
_entity_poly.pdbx_strand_id
1 'polypeptide(L)'
;MTGRAVTSVEAVFREERGLLLAALVRRFGDLDLAEEVTSEAIEAALVRWPAEGVPPKPGAWLMTTARRKAVDRLRRDQAYAARLAVLQVEAERAAPA
;
A
#
# COMPACT_ATOMS: atom_id res chain seq x y z
N MET A 1 20.88 -24.27 0.44
CA MET A 1 19.73 -24.18 1.38
C MET A 1 18.66 -23.16 0.97
N THR A 2 18.85 -22.40 -0.11
CA THR A 2 17.93 -21.35 -0.60
C THR A 2 16.57 -21.87 -1.10
N GLY A 3 16.48 -23.08 -1.63
CA GLY A 3 15.23 -23.62 -2.21
C GLY A 3 14.09 -23.85 -1.20
N ARG A 4 14.37 -24.27 0.04
CA ARG A 4 13.32 -24.58 1.04
C ARG A 4 12.73 -23.32 1.69
N ALA A 5 13.54 -22.27 1.85
CA ALA A 5 13.10 -20.98 2.39
C ALA A 5 12.19 -20.25 1.38
N VAL A 6 12.52 -20.30 0.09
CA VAL A 6 11.72 -19.68 -0.98
C VAL A 6 10.32 -20.31 -1.08
N THR A 7 10.21 -21.64 -1.02
CA THR A 7 8.90 -22.33 -1.01
C THR A 7 8.05 -21.98 0.22
N SER A 8 8.68 -21.75 1.38
CA SER A 8 7.98 -21.31 2.58
C SER A 8 7.46 -19.88 2.45
N VAL A 9 8.24 -19.00 1.80
CA VAL A 9 7.88 -17.60 1.60
C VAL A 9 6.72 -17.48 0.60
N GLU A 10 6.74 -18.23 -0.51
CA GLU A 10 5.64 -18.27 -1.48
C GLU A 10 4.32 -18.78 -0.87
N ALA A 11 4.39 -19.82 -0.02
CA ALA A 11 3.21 -20.34 0.67
C ALA A 11 2.60 -19.31 1.63
N VAL A 12 3.45 -18.65 2.44
CA VAL A 12 3.03 -17.55 3.32
C VAL A 12 2.42 -16.41 2.52
N PHE A 13 3.03 -16.02 1.39
CA PHE A 13 2.48 -14.95 0.55
C PHE A 13 1.11 -15.29 -0.03
N ARG A 14 0.89 -16.54 -0.48
CA ARG A 14 -0.39 -16.95 -1.06
C ARG A 14 -1.52 -16.89 -0.04
N GLU A 15 -1.26 -17.28 1.20
CA GLU A 15 -2.24 -17.25 2.29
C GLU A 15 -2.47 -15.83 2.84
N GLU A 16 -1.38 -15.10 3.10
CA GLU A 16 -1.44 -13.77 3.70
C GLU A 16 -2.03 -12.71 2.75
N ARG A 17 -1.86 -12.86 1.42
CA ARG A 17 -2.39 -11.87 0.46
C ARG A 17 -3.90 -11.71 0.57
N GLY A 18 -4.64 -12.81 0.64
CA GLY A 18 -6.11 -12.78 0.72
C GLY A 18 -6.61 -12.13 2.00
N LEU A 19 -6.01 -12.51 3.14
CA LEU A 19 -6.35 -11.96 4.45
C LEU A 19 -5.99 -10.48 4.57
N LEU A 20 -4.81 -10.09 4.06
CA LEU A 20 -4.34 -8.72 4.04
C LEU A 20 -5.28 -7.84 3.20
N LEU A 21 -5.59 -8.26 1.97
CA LEU A 21 -6.49 -7.53 1.08
C LEU A 21 -7.88 -7.37 1.72
N ALA A 22 -8.49 -8.45 2.21
CA ALA A 22 -9.80 -8.40 2.86
C ALA A 22 -9.83 -7.46 4.06
N ALA A 23 -8.78 -7.48 4.88
CA ALA A 23 -8.65 -6.60 6.04
C ALA A 23 -8.48 -5.12 5.64
N LEU A 24 -7.76 -4.83 4.55
CA LEU A 24 -7.56 -3.48 4.03
C LEU A 24 -8.82 -2.92 3.37
N VAL A 25 -9.52 -3.73 2.56
CA VAL A 25 -10.83 -3.38 1.98
C VAL A 25 -11.81 -3.03 3.10
N ARG A 26 -11.91 -3.88 4.13
CA ARG A 26 -12.77 -3.60 5.30
C ARG A 26 -12.37 -2.32 6.04
N ARG A 27 -11.09 -1.98 6.07
CA ARG A 27 -10.57 -0.82 6.80
C ARG A 27 -10.81 0.49 6.06
N PHE A 28 -10.60 0.51 4.74
CA PHE A 28 -10.61 1.73 3.94
C PHE A 28 -11.89 1.90 3.12
N GLY A 29 -12.66 0.85 2.89
CA GLY A 29 -13.87 0.91 2.06
C GLY A 29 -13.58 1.13 0.58
N ASP A 30 -12.32 0.97 0.17
CA ASP A 30 -11.82 1.24 -1.17
C ASP A 30 -11.00 0.03 -1.64
N LEU A 31 -11.50 -0.66 -2.67
CA LEU A 31 -10.88 -1.87 -3.20
C LEU A 31 -9.60 -1.56 -3.96
N ASP A 32 -9.59 -0.49 -4.75
CA ASP A 32 -8.44 -0.11 -5.59
C ASP A 32 -7.27 0.29 -4.70
N LEU A 33 -7.52 1.13 -3.68
CA LEU A 33 -6.52 1.48 -2.68
C LEU A 33 -6.00 0.24 -1.95
N ALA A 34 -6.89 -0.69 -1.58
CA ALA A 34 -6.51 -1.89 -0.86
C ALA A 34 -5.65 -2.84 -1.70
N GLU A 35 -5.95 -3.03 -2.98
CA GLU A 35 -5.16 -3.85 -3.89
C GLU A 35 -3.77 -3.26 -4.12
N GLU A 36 -3.71 -1.95 -4.37
CA GLU A 36 -2.48 -1.21 -4.57
C GLU A 36 -1.55 -1.37 -3.36
N VAL A 37 -2.02 -1.03 -2.16
CA VAL A 37 -1.18 -1.04 -0.95
C VAL A 37 -0.85 -2.45 -0.46
N THR A 38 -1.67 -3.45 -0.81
CA THR A 38 -1.34 -4.87 -0.62
C THR A 38 -0.15 -5.25 -1.50
N SER A 39 -0.21 -4.92 -2.79
CA SER A 39 0.84 -5.24 -3.76
C SER A 39 2.15 -4.55 -3.41
N GLU A 40 2.11 -3.26 -3.08
CA GLU A 40 3.28 -2.50 -2.65
C GLU A 40 3.91 -3.05 -1.34
N ALA A 41 3.10 -3.57 -0.41
CA ALA A 41 3.61 -4.18 0.83
C ALA A 41 4.29 -5.53 0.56
N ILE A 42 3.74 -6.33 -0.36
CA ILE A 42 4.33 -7.58 -0.81
C ILE A 42 5.65 -7.31 -1.56
N GLU A 43 5.69 -6.31 -2.44
CA GLU A 43 6.91 -5.88 -3.12
C GLU A 43 8.01 -5.52 -2.11
N ALA A 44 7.66 -4.71 -1.10
CA ALA A 44 8.62 -4.35 -0.05
C ALA A 44 9.15 -5.57 0.72
N ALA A 45 8.30 -6.58 0.96
CA ALA A 45 8.72 -7.83 1.57
C ALA A 45 9.66 -8.64 0.66
N LEU A 46 9.34 -8.75 -0.63
CA LEU A 46 10.17 -9.44 -1.63
C LEU A 46 11.56 -8.81 -1.77
N VAL A 47 11.67 -7.49 -1.61
CA VAL A 47 12.97 -6.80 -1.59
C VAL A 47 13.73 -7.01 -0.28
N ARG A 48 13.03 -6.92 0.86
CA ARG A 48 13.67 -6.84 2.17
C ARG A 48 13.99 -8.20 2.79
N TRP A 49 13.06 -9.15 2.73
CA TRP A 49 13.20 -10.44 3.43
C TRP A 49 14.34 -11.32 2.92
N PRO A 50 14.74 -11.32 1.63
CA PRO A 50 15.91 -12.08 1.19
C PRO A 50 17.22 -11.64 1.86
N ALA A 51 17.34 -10.34 2.17
CA ALA A 51 18.55 -9.79 2.80
C ALA A 51 18.47 -9.80 4.33
N GLU A 52 17.31 -9.48 4.90
CA GLU A 52 17.14 -9.27 6.34
C GLU A 52 16.50 -10.47 7.07
N GLY A 53 16.03 -11.47 6.32
CA GLY A 53 15.23 -12.58 6.83
C GLY A 53 13.74 -12.25 6.93
N VAL A 54 12.93 -13.32 7.02
CA VAL A 54 11.48 -13.21 7.23
C VAL A 54 11.23 -12.84 8.70
N PRO A 55 10.44 -11.78 8.99
CA PRO A 55 10.17 -11.38 10.37
C PRO A 55 9.34 -12.45 11.10
N PRO A 56 9.42 -12.54 12.46
CA PRO A 56 8.67 -13.54 13.23
C PRO A 56 7.15 -13.48 13.08
N LYS A 57 6.61 -12.32 12.67
CA LYS A 57 5.17 -12.10 12.39
C LYS A 57 4.99 -11.46 11.01
N PRO A 58 5.04 -12.24 9.91
CA PRO A 58 4.98 -11.73 8.54
C PRO A 58 3.71 -10.95 8.24
N GLY A 59 2.53 -11.50 8.54
CA GLY A 59 1.25 -10.82 8.32
C GLY A 59 1.14 -9.48 9.06
N ALA A 60 1.65 -9.40 10.30
CA ALA A 60 1.66 -8.14 11.06
C ALA A 60 2.60 -7.08 10.45
N TRP A 61 3.76 -7.52 9.94
CA TRP A 61 4.69 -6.66 9.23
C TRP A 61 4.05 -6.13 7.93
N LEU A 62 3.45 -7.01 7.13
CA LEU A 62 2.77 -6.66 5.88
C LEU A 62 1.62 -5.67 6.12
N MET A 63 0.76 -5.95 7.10
CA MET A 63 -0.33 -5.06 7.49
C MET A 63 0.16 -3.67 7.90
N THR A 64 1.26 -3.60 8.65
CA THR A 64 1.86 -2.32 9.07
C THR A 64 2.40 -1.55 7.86
N THR A 65 3.14 -2.23 6.98
CA THR A 65 3.69 -1.64 5.76
C THR A 65 2.57 -1.12 4.84
N ALA A 66 1.54 -1.93 4.59
CA ALA A 66 0.39 -1.55 3.76
C ALA A 66 -0.37 -0.34 4.33
N ARG A 67 -0.59 -0.29 5.65
CA ARG A 67 -1.26 0.86 6.30
C ARG A 67 -0.47 2.16 6.15
N ARG A 68 0.85 2.11 6.29
CA ARG A 68 1.70 3.30 6.10
C ARG A 68 1.58 3.81 4.67
N LYS A 69 1.69 2.92 3.68
CA LYS A 69 1.54 3.23 2.26
C LYS A 69 0.16 3.81 1.93
N ALA A 70 -0.91 3.25 2.51
CA ALA A 70 -2.26 3.79 2.37
C ALA A 70 -2.38 5.21 2.91
N VAL A 71 -1.85 5.48 4.11
CA VAL A 71 -1.85 6.83 4.69
C VAL A 71 -1.05 7.79 3.81
N ASP A 72 0.09 7.37 3.29
CA ASP A 72 0.91 8.21 2.41
C ASP A 72 0.23 8.49 1.07
N ARG A 73 -0.51 7.53 0.52
CA ARG A 73 -1.37 7.73 -0.67
C ARG A 73 -2.46 8.75 -0.39
N LEU A 74 -3.25 8.54 0.66
CA LEU A 74 -4.35 9.43 1.03
C LEU A 74 -3.86 10.87 1.29
N ARG A 75 -2.68 11.03 1.91
CA ARG A 75 -2.05 12.35 2.09
C ARG A 75 -1.64 12.99 0.77
N ARG A 76 -1.10 12.20 -0.17
CA ARG A 76 -0.75 12.70 -1.52
C ARG A 76 -2.00 13.13 -2.28
N ASP A 77 -3.07 12.36 -2.21
CA ASP A 77 -4.32 12.66 -2.91
C ASP A 77 -4.98 13.92 -2.35
N GLN A 78 -4.99 14.09 -1.02
CA GLN A 78 -5.43 15.33 -0.37
C GLN A 78 -4.58 16.53 -0.79
N ALA A 79 -3.25 16.39 -0.80
CA ALA A 79 -2.36 17.46 -1.23
C ALA A 79 -2.56 17.81 -2.71
N TYR A 80 -2.83 16.83 -3.57
CA TYR A 80 -3.14 17.03 -4.98
C TYR A 80 -4.46 17.78 -5.15
N ALA A 81 -5.53 17.35 -4.47
CA ALA A 81 -6.83 18.00 -4.51
C ALA A 81 -6.76 19.45 -4.01
N ALA A 82 -6.01 19.71 -2.93
CA ALA A 82 -5.81 21.07 -2.42
C ALA A 82 -5.11 21.98 -3.44
N ARG A 83 -4.09 21.48 -4.15
CA ARG A 83 -3.41 22.22 -5.22
C ARG A 83 -4.33 22.48 -6.40
N LEU A 84 -5.14 21.49 -6.80
CA LEU A 84 -6.10 21.65 -7.89
C LEU A 84 -7.14 22.73 -7.57
N ALA A 85 -7.63 22.77 -6.33
CA ALA A 85 -8.56 23.81 -5.89
C ALA A 85 -7.96 25.22 -5.96
N VAL A 86 -6.68 25.39 -5.61
CA VAL A 86 -5.99 26.69 -5.75
C VAL A 86 -5.93 27.12 -7.20
N LEU A 87 -5.51 26.21 -8.10
CA LEU A 87 -5.43 26.50 -9.54
C LEU A 87 -6.79 26.85 -10.14
N GLN A 88 -7.86 26.20 -9.67
CA GLN A 88 -9.22 26.51 -10.12
C GLN A 88 -9.63 27.94 -9.71
N VAL A 89 -9.36 28.34 -8.46
CA VAL A 89 -9.64 29.71 -7.99
C VAL A 89 -8.82 30.74 -8.78
N GLU A 90 -7.55 30.45 -9.07
CA GLU A 90 -6.70 31.32 -9.88
C GLU A 90 -7.22 31.45 -11.31
N ALA A 91 -7.66 30.35 -11.92
CA ALA A 91 -8.25 30.36 -13.25
C ALA A 91 -9.57 31.15 -13.30
N GLU A 92 -10.45 30.97 -12.31
CA GLU A 92 -11.71 31.73 -12.19
C GLU A 92 -11.45 33.23 -12.02
N ARG A 93 -10.44 33.63 -11.25
CA ARG A 93 -10.06 35.05 -11.11
C ARG A 93 -9.46 35.64 -12.38
N ALA A 94 -8.80 34.83 -13.20
CA ALA A 94 -8.13 35.27 -14.43
C ALA A 94 -9.09 35.35 -15.63
N ALA A 95 -10.28 34.75 -15.55
CA ALA A 95 -11.29 34.85 -16.59
C ALA A 95 -11.92 36.28 -16.60
N PRO A 96 -11.87 37.02 -17.72
CA PRO A 96 -12.58 38.29 -17.83
C PRO A 96 -14.11 38.05 -17.87
N ALA A 97 -14.85 39.01 -17.29
CA ALA A 97 -16.32 39.02 -17.23
C ALA A 97 -16.98 39.19 -18.61
#